data_AF-A0A7Y3IU37-F1
#
_entry.id   AF-A0A7Y3IU37-F1
#
_cell.length_a   1.000
_cell.length_b   1.000
_cell.length_c   1.000
_cell.angle_alpha   90.00
_cell.angle_beta   90.00
_cell.angle_gamma   90.00
#
_symmetry.space_group_name_H-M   'P 1'
#
loop_
_entity.id
_entity.type
_entity.pdbx_description
1 polymer ?
#
loop_
_entity_poly.entity_id
_entity_poly.type
_entity_poly.pdbx_seq_one_letter_code
_entity_poly.pdbx_strand_id
1 'polypeptide(L)'
;MSSSNRTGPLGSFSGFLSSLPARGRVLSIQENPIDGGHIEAGAQFTGRQVVKAHNIVAPRTGWAASRIWGVAAWCGSKAGNVFQMVFSAIGSVTNAGLQESALVVAGDGEGSAKSGLIGNYSKYQVSLSNHVKALLKAKIIPHEGVRIATFRYICTDLLKKENVLTEEILTLLLEIASSFNTKLYQDRAWDCLSRIFVSKGDFDKSIETAKRIQDRNMGAAAFSHICKALIEKEDFAKVTATLQHIPKAQRIYVERGVAAAIEKRARDNEIWGDFTKAIEVANEISDPKKKSIVLARIATAFIAKITLDVAAENEVLAQENVNLALKAVYLIPDEKLRSRFLERIWEVYAPNQNRVWSNLSRTLALEGEFDKSIEMAKRIQDPDISAAAFSHICRALIEKEEFAKAIATMQHIPKAQRIFVEKGISAAIEKQVHKHEISGDFTKAVEAANEIPDSKRKSMALARLATTFIAKIKLDGTPENEVLAQENVNLALKAVYLIPDEKLRSRFLARIWQVYAPKSKL
;
A
#
# COMPACT_ATOMS: atom_id res chain seq x y z
N MET A 1 -17.24 -23.38 -57.66
CA MET A 1 -16.67 -22.72 -58.85
C MET A 1 -16.30 -21.31 -58.42
N SER A 2 -15.06 -20.83 -58.37
CA SER A 2 -13.78 -21.25 -58.94
C SER A 2 -12.64 -20.88 -57.97
N SER A 3 -11.79 -21.86 -57.72
CA SER A 3 -10.49 -21.77 -57.05
C SER A 3 -9.42 -21.19 -57.98
N SER A 4 -8.44 -20.46 -57.45
CA SER A 4 -7.11 -20.39 -58.06
C SER A 4 -5.99 -20.24 -57.03
N ASN A 5 -5.12 -21.25 -57.04
CA ASN A 5 -3.83 -21.38 -56.36
C ASN A 5 -2.86 -20.22 -56.65
N ARG A 6 -1.88 -20.00 -55.74
CA ARG A 6 -0.44 -19.92 -56.08
C ARG A 6 0.48 -19.98 -54.84
N THR A 7 1.17 -21.11 -54.77
CA THR A 7 2.55 -21.40 -54.34
C THR A 7 3.54 -20.27 -54.01
N GLY A 8 4.24 -20.43 -52.86
CA GLY A 8 5.71 -20.30 -52.63
C GLY A 8 6.43 -18.95 -52.87
N PRO A 9 7.59 -18.68 -52.22
CA PRO A 9 8.67 -19.65 -51.99
C PRO A 9 9.35 -19.66 -50.60
N LEU A 10 10.11 -20.74 -50.40
CA LEU A 10 11.10 -20.98 -49.35
C LEU A 10 12.30 -20.03 -49.48
N GLY A 11 12.77 -19.50 -48.36
CA GLY A 11 14.05 -18.83 -48.21
C GLY A 11 14.72 -19.26 -46.91
N SER A 12 15.74 -20.11 -47.03
CA SER A 12 16.69 -20.49 -45.99
C SER A 12 17.70 -19.37 -45.76
N PHE A 13 18.01 -19.00 -44.51
CA PHE A 13 19.37 -18.60 -44.13
C PHE A 13 19.64 -18.84 -42.64
N SER A 14 20.77 -19.47 -42.40
CA SER A 14 21.39 -19.92 -41.16
C SER A 14 22.09 -18.79 -40.40
N GLY A 15 22.18 -18.95 -39.07
CA GLY A 15 23.34 -18.53 -38.28
C GLY A 15 23.11 -17.40 -37.28
N PHE A 16 23.05 -17.72 -35.99
CA PHE A 16 24.07 -17.35 -34.99
C PHE A 16 23.61 -17.81 -33.59
N LEU A 17 24.29 -18.83 -33.07
CA LEU A 17 24.32 -19.19 -31.65
C LEU A 17 25.41 -18.35 -30.98
N SER A 18 25.12 -17.68 -29.86
CA SER A 18 26.04 -17.61 -28.71
C SER A 18 25.48 -16.87 -27.49
N SER A 19 25.64 -17.54 -26.35
CA SER A 19 25.92 -17.01 -25.00
C SER A 19 24.77 -16.45 -24.14
N LEU A 20 24.20 -17.35 -23.32
CA LEU A 20 23.66 -17.07 -21.98
C LEU A 20 24.59 -17.73 -20.95
N PRO A 21 25.00 -17.08 -19.85
CA PRO A 21 25.60 -17.77 -18.73
C PRO A 21 24.55 -18.12 -17.68
N ALA A 22 24.20 -19.41 -17.59
CA ALA A 22 23.53 -19.99 -16.44
C ALA A 22 24.56 -20.28 -15.35
N ARG A 23 24.38 -19.72 -14.14
CA ARG A 23 25.10 -20.12 -12.93
C ARG A 23 24.19 -21.01 -12.09
N GLY A 24 24.32 -22.32 -12.25
CA GLY A 24 23.86 -23.32 -11.29
C GLY A 24 25.05 -24.17 -10.87
N ARG A 25 25.50 -24.04 -9.61
CA ARG A 25 26.42 -25.00 -8.98
C ARG A 25 25.58 -25.94 -8.12
N VAL A 26 25.44 -27.18 -8.61
CA VAL A 26 25.12 -28.35 -7.81
C VAL A 26 26.45 -29.07 -7.58
N LEU A 27 26.88 -29.20 -6.34
CA LEU A 27 28.02 -30.05 -5.97
C LEU A 27 27.46 -31.39 -5.49
N SER A 28 27.62 -32.40 -6.32
CA SER A 28 27.47 -33.81 -5.96
C SER A 28 28.69 -34.28 -5.19
N ILE A 29 28.45 -34.90 -4.03
CA ILE A 29 29.44 -35.60 -3.22
C ILE A 29 29.66 -36.98 -3.86
N GLN A 30 30.92 -37.34 -4.10
CA GLN A 30 31.32 -38.69 -4.49
C GLN A 30 32.37 -39.16 -3.48
N GLU A 31 32.02 -40.20 -2.73
CA GLU A 31 32.90 -40.91 -1.80
C GLU A 31 33.82 -41.86 -2.58
N ASN A 32 35.08 -41.99 -2.15
CA ASN A 32 35.82 -43.26 -2.14
C ASN A 32 37.15 -43.15 -1.36
N PRO A 33 37.72 -44.29 -0.91
CA PRO A 33 38.37 -44.45 0.38
C PRO A 33 39.90 -44.34 0.35
N ILE A 34 40.49 -44.17 1.53
CA ILE A 34 41.94 -44.17 1.78
C ILE A 34 42.37 -45.57 2.21
N ASP A 35 43.38 -46.11 1.52
CA ASP A 35 44.15 -47.28 1.94
C ASP A 35 45.64 -46.87 2.10
N GLY A 36 46.32 -47.56 3.02
CA GLY A 36 47.51 -47.05 3.71
C GLY A 36 48.88 -47.23 3.04
N GLY A 37 49.92 -46.80 3.77
CA GLY A 37 51.33 -47.03 3.44
C GLY A 37 52.30 -46.33 4.40
N HIS A 38 52.98 -47.11 5.23
CA HIS A 38 54.24 -46.78 5.95
C HIS A 38 55.38 -46.51 4.91
N ILE A 39 56.47 -45.77 5.17
CA ILE A 39 57.65 -46.10 6.01
C ILE A 39 58.59 -44.85 6.08
N GLU A 40 59.20 -44.62 7.26
CA GLU A 40 60.55 -44.11 7.65
C GLU A 40 61.44 -43.31 6.67
N ALA A 41 62.42 -42.47 7.05
CA ALA A 41 62.93 -41.84 8.28
C ALA A 41 64.00 -40.82 7.83
N GLY A 42 64.38 -39.86 8.68
CA GLY A 42 65.55 -39.02 8.44
C GLY A 42 65.56 -37.72 9.26
N ALA A 43 66.11 -37.81 10.47
CA ALA A 43 66.17 -36.75 11.48
C ALA A 43 67.19 -35.64 11.17
N GLN A 44 66.94 -34.42 11.66
CA GLN A 44 67.84 -33.74 12.60
C GLN A 44 67.12 -32.62 13.38
N PHE A 45 67.44 -32.60 14.68
CA PHE A 45 66.78 -31.87 15.77
C PHE A 45 67.18 -30.39 15.85
N THR A 46 66.27 -29.55 16.39
CA THR A 46 66.51 -28.70 17.57
C THR A 46 65.20 -28.06 18.06
N GLY A 47 64.91 -28.17 19.37
CA GLY A 47 64.25 -27.09 20.12
C GLY A 47 62.84 -27.30 20.71
N ARG A 48 62.81 -27.52 22.04
CA ARG A 48 61.73 -27.29 23.04
C ARG A 48 60.52 -28.23 23.09
N GLN A 49 60.61 -29.17 24.04
CA GLN A 49 59.53 -30.04 24.51
C GLN A 49 58.47 -29.30 25.32
N VAL A 50 57.19 -29.57 25.00
CA VAL A 50 56.04 -29.45 25.90
C VAL A 50 55.48 -30.86 26.07
N VAL A 51 55.43 -31.35 27.31
CA VAL A 51 55.00 -32.69 27.68
C VAL A 51 53.49 -32.83 27.44
N LYS A 52 53.10 -33.74 26.53
CA LYS A 52 51.72 -34.22 26.35
C LYS A 52 51.47 -35.40 27.30
N ALA A 53 50.57 -35.23 28.27
CA ALA A 53 50.03 -36.35 29.04
C ALA A 53 48.97 -37.09 28.22
N HIS A 54 49.08 -38.42 28.22
CA HIS A 54 48.22 -39.37 27.51
C HIS A 54 46.80 -39.46 28.11
N ASN A 55 45.86 -39.83 27.25
CA ASN A 55 44.49 -40.24 27.59
C ASN A 55 44.49 -41.32 28.68
N ILE A 56 43.83 -41.03 29.80
CA ILE A 56 43.42 -42.03 30.78
C ILE A 56 41.90 -42.15 30.70
N VAL A 57 41.44 -43.33 30.29
CA VAL A 57 40.06 -43.79 30.51
C VAL A 57 39.90 -43.99 32.02
N ALA A 58 38.96 -43.28 32.65
CA ALA A 58 38.65 -43.44 34.07
C ALA A 58 37.28 -44.11 34.27
N PRO A 59 37.14 -45.07 35.20
CA PRO A 59 35.91 -45.78 35.49
C PRO A 59 34.99 -45.00 36.44
N ARG A 60 33.77 -45.51 36.56
CA ARG A 60 32.64 -45.02 37.36
C ARG A 60 32.95 -44.82 38.86
N THR A 61 32.17 -43.89 39.44
CA THR A 61 31.74 -43.69 40.84
C THR A 61 32.67 -43.03 41.88
N GLY A 62 32.21 -41.88 42.40
CA GLY A 62 31.84 -41.77 43.81
C GLY A 62 32.71 -40.96 44.78
N TRP A 63 33.97 -40.64 44.46
CA TRP A 63 34.93 -40.21 45.50
C TRP A 63 35.55 -38.81 45.35
N ALA A 64 35.17 -38.03 44.33
CA ALA A 64 35.74 -36.70 44.08
C ALA A 64 34.96 -35.52 44.72
N ALA A 65 33.70 -35.72 45.12
CA ALA A 65 32.85 -34.63 45.60
C ALA A 65 33.24 -34.09 47.00
N SER A 66 33.80 -34.94 47.87
CA SER A 66 34.08 -34.57 49.27
C SER A 66 35.33 -33.70 49.46
N ARG A 67 36.26 -33.65 48.48
CA ARG A 67 37.49 -32.83 48.60
C ARG A 67 37.34 -31.40 48.07
N ILE A 68 36.37 -31.14 47.21
CA ILE A 68 36.09 -29.79 46.70
C ILE A 68 35.38 -28.93 47.78
N TRP A 69 34.60 -29.57 48.66
CA TRP A 69 33.93 -28.89 49.79
C TRP A 69 34.88 -28.46 50.91
N GLY A 70 35.99 -29.18 51.12
CA GLY A 70 36.98 -28.86 52.16
C GLY A 70 37.79 -27.58 51.89
N VAL A 71 37.95 -27.17 50.63
CA VAL A 71 38.74 -25.98 50.25
C VAL A 71 37.89 -24.70 50.30
N ALA A 72 36.57 -24.80 50.09
CA ALA A 72 35.67 -23.65 50.14
C ALA A 72 35.42 -23.12 51.57
N ALA A 73 35.52 -23.99 52.58
CA ALA A 73 35.37 -23.62 53.99
C ALA A 73 36.60 -22.89 54.58
N TRP A 74 37.73 -22.83 53.86
CA TRP A 74 38.99 -22.29 54.38
C TRP A 74 39.38 -20.91 53.82
N CYS A 75 38.69 -20.41 52.80
CA CYS A 75 39.02 -19.12 52.17
C CYS A 75 37.95 -18.06 52.44
N GLY A 76 38.14 -17.30 53.52
CA GLY A 76 37.43 -16.05 53.78
C GLY A 76 37.66 -14.99 52.69
N SER A 77 36.59 -14.23 52.41
CA SER A 77 36.46 -12.95 51.69
C SER A 77 37.06 -12.75 50.28
N LYS A 78 37.71 -13.73 49.63
CA LYS A 78 38.19 -13.61 48.22
C LYS A 78 37.59 -14.64 47.24
N ALA A 79 36.40 -15.16 47.53
CA ALA A 79 35.74 -16.20 46.72
C ALA A 79 35.14 -15.69 45.37
N GLY A 80 34.85 -14.40 45.23
CA GLY A 80 34.11 -13.87 44.07
C GLY A 80 34.79 -14.05 42.70
N ASN A 81 36.11 -13.87 42.64
CA ASN A 81 36.86 -13.91 41.38
C ASN A 81 37.25 -15.35 40.97
N VAL A 82 37.50 -16.23 41.94
CA VAL A 82 37.83 -17.64 41.68
C VAL A 82 36.59 -18.42 41.24
N PHE A 83 35.41 -18.11 41.79
CA PHE A 83 34.14 -18.71 41.34
C PHE A 83 33.78 -18.33 39.90
N GLN A 84 34.03 -17.08 39.49
CA GLN A 84 33.85 -16.62 38.09
C GLN A 84 34.78 -17.36 37.12
N MET A 85 36.04 -17.58 37.52
CA MET A 85 37.03 -18.29 36.71
C MET A 85 36.72 -19.79 36.56
N VAL A 86 36.27 -20.43 37.64
CA VAL A 86 35.88 -21.86 37.65
C VAL A 86 34.58 -22.10 36.87
N PHE A 87 33.60 -21.20 36.94
CA PHE A 87 32.38 -21.33 36.13
C PHE A 87 32.59 -21.04 34.63
N SER A 88 33.53 -20.17 34.28
CA SER A 88 33.98 -19.97 32.90
C SER A 88 34.60 -21.24 32.31
N ALA A 89 35.39 -21.97 33.12
CA ALA A 89 36.04 -23.22 32.71
C ALA A 89 35.11 -24.45 32.71
N ILE A 90 34.06 -24.48 33.55
CA ILE A 90 33.09 -25.60 33.64
C ILE A 90 31.93 -25.47 32.64
N GLY A 91 31.82 -24.34 31.92
CA GLY A 91 30.79 -24.09 30.90
C GLY A 91 30.73 -25.06 29.71
N SER A 92 31.58 -26.10 29.65
CA SER A 92 31.59 -27.11 28.59
C SER A 92 31.38 -28.56 29.05
N VAL A 93 31.14 -28.85 30.34
CA VAL A 93 30.97 -30.25 30.78
C VAL A 93 29.73 -30.46 31.65
N THR A 94 28.93 -31.40 31.20
CA THR A 94 27.62 -31.85 31.65
C THR A 94 27.55 -32.24 33.13
N ASN A 95 26.66 -31.59 33.90
CA ASN A 95 25.87 -32.27 34.93
C ASN A 95 24.70 -31.41 35.43
N ALA A 96 23.47 -31.85 35.13
CA ALA A 96 22.22 -31.19 35.52
C ALA A 96 22.03 -31.09 37.05
N GLY A 97 22.64 -32.00 37.84
CA GLY A 97 22.53 -32.04 39.30
C GLY A 97 23.35 -30.97 40.04
N LEU A 98 24.44 -30.46 39.46
CA LEU A 98 25.31 -29.47 40.11
C LEU A 98 24.69 -28.06 40.10
N GLN A 99 23.87 -27.73 39.11
CA GLN A 99 23.23 -26.41 39.01
C GLN A 99 22.00 -26.27 39.92
N GLU A 100 21.24 -27.34 40.17
CA GLU A 100 20.16 -27.32 41.17
C GLU A 100 20.70 -27.21 42.60
N SER A 101 21.86 -27.82 42.88
CA SER A 101 22.54 -27.77 44.18
C SER A 101 23.18 -26.40 44.48
N ALA A 102 23.69 -25.70 43.46
CA ALA A 102 24.30 -24.37 43.61
C ALA A 102 23.28 -23.24 43.87
N LEU A 103 21.98 -23.49 43.66
CA LEU A 103 20.92 -22.50 43.84
C LEU A 103 20.64 -22.16 45.32
N VAL A 104 21.13 -22.98 46.25
CA VAL A 104 20.82 -22.96 47.69
C VAL A 104 21.83 -22.13 48.51
N VAL A 105 22.99 -21.76 47.94
CA VAL A 105 24.08 -21.12 48.69
C VAL A 105 24.53 -19.81 48.04
N ALA A 106 23.86 -18.72 48.38
CA ALA A 106 24.44 -17.39 48.32
C ALA A 106 23.85 -16.60 49.51
N GLY A 107 24.50 -15.51 49.95
CA GLY A 107 24.08 -14.59 51.02
C GLY A 107 23.86 -13.16 50.49
N ASP A 108 23.11 -12.33 51.22
CA ASP A 108 22.44 -11.02 50.97
C ASP A 108 23.04 -9.95 50.01
N GLY A 109 24.21 -10.14 49.39
CA GLY A 109 24.59 -9.49 48.11
C GLY A 109 23.94 -10.14 46.88
N GLU A 110 22.85 -10.85 47.11
CA GLU A 110 22.53 -12.15 46.51
C GLU A 110 21.65 -12.09 45.27
N GLY A 111 20.81 -11.05 45.19
CA GLY A 111 19.72 -10.99 44.22
C GLY A 111 20.22 -11.01 42.77
N SER A 112 21.32 -10.32 42.49
CA SER A 112 21.88 -10.22 41.13
C SER A 112 22.62 -11.51 40.71
N ALA A 113 23.45 -12.08 41.59
CA ALA A 113 24.17 -13.32 41.32
C ALA A 113 23.21 -14.51 41.17
N LYS A 114 22.24 -14.65 42.08
CA LYS A 114 21.19 -15.67 42.02
C LYS A 114 20.32 -15.53 40.77
N SER A 115 19.94 -14.31 40.42
CA SER A 115 19.23 -14.02 39.16
C SER A 115 20.04 -14.42 37.93
N GLY A 116 21.36 -14.17 37.95
CA GLY A 116 22.27 -14.55 36.88
C GLY A 116 22.36 -16.07 36.69
N LEU A 117 22.46 -16.83 37.79
CA LEU A 117 22.46 -18.30 37.75
C LEU A 117 21.14 -18.85 37.21
N ILE A 118 19.99 -18.37 37.70
CA ILE A 118 18.68 -18.77 37.20
C ILE A 118 18.54 -18.42 35.70
N GLY A 119 18.98 -17.23 35.31
CA GLY A 119 18.96 -16.78 33.91
C GLY A 119 19.82 -17.66 32.99
N ASN A 120 21.03 -18.05 33.42
CA ASN A 120 21.89 -18.96 32.66
C ASN A 120 21.30 -20.37 32.58
N TYR A 121 20.69 -20.86 33.67
CA TYR A 121 19.96 -22.13 33.66
C TYR A 121 18.79 -22.10 32.67
N SER A 122 18.00 -21.03 32.65
CA SER A 122 16.92 -20.85 31.66
C SER A 122 17.46 -20.89 30.23
N LYS A 123 18.58 -20.22 29.93
CA LYS A 123 19.22 -20.29 28.60
C LYS A 123 19.70 -21.69 28.25
N TYR A 124 20.24 -22.42 29.22
CA TYR A 124 20.60 -23.82 29.04
C TYR A 124 19.38 -24.69 28.71
N GLN A 125 18.25 -24.48 29.39
CA GLN A 125 17.00 -25.18 29.05
C GLN A 125 16.50 -24.87 27.63
N VAL A 126 16.68 -23.64 27.14
CA VAL A 126 16.41 -23.28 25.73
C VAL A 126 17.30 -24.06 24.77
N SER A 127 18.59 -24.26 25.10
CA SER A 127 19.50 -25.07 24.26
C SER A 127 19.07 -26.54 24.15
N LEU A 128 18.39 -27.04 25.18
CA LEU A 128 17.76 -28.37 25.19
C LEU A 128 16.36 -28.38 24.56
N SER A 129 15.90 -27.27 24.00
CA SER A 129 14.54 -27.07 23.46
C SER A 129 13.42 -27.30 24.48
N ASN A 130 13.69 -27.05 25.77
CA ASN A 130 12.68 -27.10 26.84
C ASN A 130 12.22 -25.69 27.22
N HIS A 131 11.43 -25.06 26.34
CA HIS A 131 11.00 -23.67 26.47
C HIS A 131 10.03 -23.45 27.64
N VAL A 132 9.17 -24.42 27.96
CA VAL A 132 8.27 -24.34 29.13
C VAL A 132 9.08 -24.24 30.42
N LYS A 133 10.05 -25.16 30.63
CA LYS A 133 10.90 -25.13 31.83
C LYS A 133 11.76 -23.87 31.87
N ALA A 134 12.28 -23.41 30.73
CA ALA A 134 13.02 -22.15 30.64
C ALA A 134 12.19 -20.94 31.09
N LEU A 135 10.92 -20.86 30.66
CA LEU A 135 9.98 -19.79 31.00
C LEU A 135 9.56 -19.82 32.47
N LEU A 136 9.23 -21.00 33.01
CA LEU A 136 8.92 -21.16 34.43
C LEU A 136 10.09 -20.69 35.32
N LYS A 137 11.33 -21.00 34.92
CA LYS A 137 12.52 -20.50 35.60
C LYS A 137 12.75 -19.00 35.39
N ALA A 138 12.44 -18.47 34.21
CA ALA A 138 12.53 -17.03 33.97
C ALA A 138 11.53 -16.24 34.84
N LYS A 139 10.32 -16.77 35.05
CA LYS A 139 9.26 -16.14 35.87
C LYS A 139 9.71 -15.84 37.31
N ILE A 140 10.53 -16.71 37.89
CA ILE A 140 10.99 -16.60 39.28
C ILE A 140 12.28 -15.77 39.46
N ILE A 141 12.85 -15.19 38.39
CA ILE A 141 14.06 -14.36 38.49
C ILE A 141 13.75 -13.06 39.25
N PRO A 142 14.37 -12.80 40.43
CA PRO A 142 14.05 -11.60 41.22
C PRO A 142 14.48 -10.29 40.56
N HIS A 143 15.65 -10.26 39.91
CA HIS A 143 16.17 -9.04 39.30
C HIS A 143 15.56 -8.80 37.92
N GLU A 144 14.70 -7.79 37.79
CA GLU A 144 13.94 -7.52 36.57
C GLU A 144 14.80 -7.37 35.32
N GLY A 145 15.97 -6.72 35.42
CA GLY A 145 16.89 -6.54 34.30
C GLY A 145 17.44 -7.88 33.76
N VAL A 146 17.67 -8.85 34.64
CA VAL A 146 18.14 -10.19 34.23
C VAL A 146 16.95 -11.01 33.72
N ARG A 147 15.78 -10.83 34.34
CA ARG A 147 14.52 -11.44 33.92
C ARG A 147 14.14 -11.05 32.50
N ILE A 148 14.14 -9.77 32.15
CA ILE A 148 13.82 -9.30 30.79
C ILE A 148 14.87 -9.75 29.78
N ALA A 149 16.16 -9.76 30.14
CA ALA A 149 17.23 -10.24 29.25
C ALA A 149 17.04 -11.74 28.95
N THR A 150 16.71 -12.54 29.96
CA THR A 150 16.41 -13.97 29.83
C THR A 150 15.14 -14.20 29.02
N PHE A 151 14.07 -13.45 29.29
CA PHE A 151 12.81 -13.50 28.55
C PHE A 151 13.01 -13.19 27.06
N ARG A 152 13.73 -12.12 26.73
CA ARG A 152 14.06 -11.76 25.34
C ARG A 152 14.87 -12.84 24.63
N TYR A 153 15.81 -13.47 25.34
CA TYR A 153 16.58 -14.58 24.79
C TYR A 153 15.67 -15.75 24.41
N ILE A 154 14.77 -16.15 25.32
CA ILE A 154 13.79 -17.22 25.07
C ILE A 154 12.89 -16.85 23.88
N CYS A 155 12.36 -15.62 23.83
CA CYS A 155 11.52 -15.14 22.72
C CYS A 155 12.27 -15.17 21.38
N THR A 156 13.55 -14.78 21.37
CA THR A 156 14.37 -14.78 20.16
C THR A 156 14.63 -16.21 19.65
N ASP A 157 14.81 -17.19 20.55
CA ASP A 157 14.94 -18.60 20.15
C ASP A 157 13.60 -19.15 19.61
N LEU A 158 12.48 -18.82 20.27
CA LEU A 158 11.14 -19.20 19.81
C LEU A 158 10.83 -18.66 18.41
N LEU A 159 11.20 -17.40 18.12
CA LEU A 159 11.04 -16.80 16.79
C LEU A 159 11.84 -17.53 15.69
N LYS A 160 12.93 -18.22 16.04
CA LYS A 160 13.70 -19.04 15.07
C LYS A 160 13.09 -20.43 14.85
N LYS A 161 12.19 -20.87 15.73
CA LYS A 161 11.65 -22.23 15.78
C LYS A 161 10.12 -22.19 15.73
N GLU A 162 9.55 -21.74 14.61
CA GLU A 162 8.11 -21.49 14.43
C GLU A 162 7.20 -22.66 14.88
N ASN A 163 7.65 -23.92 14.77
CA ASN A 163 6.88 -25.11 15.13
C ASN A 163 6.77 -25.43 16.63
N VAL A 164 7.35 -24.61 17.52
CA VAL A 164 7.42 -24.89 18.97
C VAL A 164 6.40 -24.08 19.79
N LEU A 165 5.64 -23.18 19.15
CA LEU A 165 4.70 -22.29 19.85
C LEU A 165 3.38 -22.99 20.23
N THR A 166 3.32 -23.51 21.46
CA THR A 166 2.09 -24.05 22.07
C THR A 166 1.28 -22.96 22.80
N GLU A 167 -0.01 -23.20 23.04
CA GLU A 167 -0.86 -22.30 23.85
C GLU A 167 -0.35 -22.14 25.28
N GLU A 168 0.24 -23.19 25.85
CA GLU A 168 0.89 -23.14 27.17
C GLU A 168 2.05 -22.14 27.19
N ILE A 169 2.94 -22.19 26.17
CA ILE A 169 4.05 -21.25 26.04
C ILE A 169 3.54 -19.82 25.89
N LEU A 170 2.50 -19.59 25.08
CA LEU A 170 1.92 -18.26 24.89
C LEU A 170 1.31 -17.70 26.18
N THR A 171 0.62 -18.54 26.95
CA THR A 171 0.02 -18.14 28.24
C THR A 171 1.12 -17.74 29.23
N LEU A 172 2.19 -18.54 29.34
CA LEU A 172 3.34 -18.21 30.18
C LEU A 172 4.04 -16.92 29.75
N LEU A 173 4.19 -16.69 28.44
CA LEU A 173 4.79 -15.47 27.94
C LEU A 173 3.95 -14.22 28.29
N LEU A 174 2.62 -14.31 28.18
CA LEU A 174 1.68 -13.24 28.56
C LEU A 174 1.74 -12.93 30.06
N GLU A 175 1.78 -13.97 30.91
CA GLU A 175 1.94 -13.82 32.35
C GLU A 175 3.27 -13.15 32.71
N ILE A 176 4.38 -13.58 32.11
CA ILE A 176 5.69 -13.00 32.41
C ILE A 176 5.75 -11.55 31.93
N ALA A 177 5.23 -11.24 30.73
CA ALA A 177 5.21 -9.88 30.21
C ALA A 177 4.39 -8.91 31.08
N SER A 178 3.25 -9.36 31.60
CA SER A 178 2.42 -8.58 32.51
C SER A 178 3.02 -8.42 33.91
N SER A 179 3.92 -9.32 34.33
CA SER A 179 4.57 -9.30 35.65
C SER A 179 5.74 -8.30 35.82
N PHE A 180 6.13 -7.60 34.76
CA PHE A 180 7.17 -6.56 34.85
C PHE A 180 6.62 -5.27 35.44
N ASN A 181 7.27 -4.77 36.50
CA ASN A 181 6.90 -3.54 37.18
C ASN A 181 7.55 -2.32 36.51
N THR A 182 8.77 -2.46 36.00
CA THR A 182 9.44 -1.39 35.26
C THR A 182 8.82 -1.23 33.87
N LYS A 183 8.22 -0.06 33.61
CA LYS A 183 7.58 0.29 32.33
C LYS A 183 8.44 -0.01 31.09
N LEU A 184 9.74 0.36 31.11
CA LEU A 184 10.66 0.07 30.00
C LEU A 184 10.81 -1.45 29.73
N TYR A 185 10.83 -2.27 30.79
CA TYR A 185 10.94 -3.72 30.65
C TYR A 185 9.62 -4.35 30.22
N GLN A 186 8.51 -3.80 30.69
CA GLN A 186 7.17 -4.17 30.25
C GLN A 186 6.98 -3.91 28.75
N ASP A 187 7.34 -2.71 28.26
CA ASP A 187 7.29 -2.35 26.84
C ASP A 187 8.16 -3.28 25.97
N ARG A 188 9.35 -3.66 26.45
CA ARG A 188 10.22 -4.65 25.80
C ARG A 188 9.62 -6.04 25.74
N ALA A 189 8.93 -6.45 26.81
CA ALA A 189 8.26 -7.74 26.84
C ALA A 189 7.09 -7.78 25.85
N TRP A 190 6.30 -6.70 25.78
CA TRP A 190 5.20 -6.56 24.82
C TRP A 190 5.68 -6.51 23.36
N ASP A 191 6.81 -5.84 23.05
CA ASP A 191 7.41 -5.89 21.68
C ASP A 191 7.82 -7.32 21.29
N CYS A 192 8.43 -8.07 22.20
CA CYS A 192 8.78 -9.48 21.94
C CYS A 192 7.55 -10.36 21.70
N LEU A 193 6.50 -10.19 22.51
CA LEU A 193 5.24 -10.90 22.33
C LEU A 193 4.55 -10.56 21.02
N SER A 194 4.50 -9.27 20.65
CA SER A 194 3.93 -8.82 19.38
C SER A 194 4.61 -9.54 18.21
N ARG A 195 5.95 -9.63 18.20
CA ARG A 195 6.70 -10.34 17.15
C ARG A 195 6.37 -11.84 17.10
N ILE A 196 6.20 -12.49 18.26
CA ILE A 196 5.81 -13.90 18.34
C ILE A 196 4.40 -14.12 17.76
N PHE A 197 3.46 -13.22 18.06
CA PHE A 197 2.13 -13.29 17.47
C PHE A 197 2.15 -13.07 15.96
N VAL A 198 3.01 -12.17 15.45
CA VAL A 198 3.25 -12.01 14.01
C VAL A 198 3.77 -13.31 13.39
N SER A 199 4.76 -13.99 13.98
CA SER A 199 5.30 -15.23 13.43
C SER A 199 4.27 -16.37 13.43
N LYS A 200 3.38 -16.42 14.43
CA LYS A 200 2.24 -17.35 14.45
C LYS A 200 1.13 -16.97 13.45
N GLY A 201 1.16 -15.75 12.90
CA GLY A 201 0.12 -15.20 12.03
C GLY A 201 -1.12 -14.66 12.75
N ASP A 202 -1.08 -14.55 14.09
CA ASP A 202 -2.15 -13.97 14.90
C ASP A 202 -1.98 -12.45 14.99
N PHE A 203 -2.30 -11.76 13.89
CA PHE A 203 -2.10 -10.32 13.78
C PHE A 203 -2.96 -9.51 14.73
N ASP A 204 -4.14 -10.00 15.09
CA ASP A 204 -5.08 -9.26 15.95
C ASP A 204 -4.54 -9.19 17.38
N LYS A 205 -4.02 -10.31 17.92
CA LYS A 205 -3.30 -10.29 19.22
C LYS A 205 -1.98 -9.53 19.14
N SER A 206 -1.28 -9.56 18.01
CA SER A 206 -0.08 -8.74 17.83
C SER A 206 -0.39 -7.25 17.90
N ILE A 207 -1.48 -6.80 17.28
CA ILE A 207 -1.92 -5.40 17.33
C ILE A 207 -2.34 -5.04 18.76
N GLU A 208 -3.06 -5.91 19.47
CA GLU A 208 -3.45 -5.69 20.86
C GLU A 208 -2.22 -5.54 21.78
N THR A 209 -1.22 -6.41 21.63
CA THR A 209 0.03 -6.32 22.41
C THR A 209 0.84 -5.09 22.06
N ALA A 210 0.92 -4.69 20.77
CA ALA A 210 1.57 -3.45 20.37
C ALA A 210 0.88 -2.20 20.95
N LYS A 211 -0.46 -2.20 21.07
CA LYS A 211 -1.23 -1.11 21.72
C LYS A 211 -0.90 -0.92 23.20
N ARG A 212 -0.38 -1.97 23.87
CA ARG A 212 0.03 -1.89 25.28
C ARG A 212 1.40 -1.24 25.49
N ILE A 213 2.18 -1.06 24.41
CA ILE A 213 3.50 -0.43 24.47
C ILE A 213 3.33 1.09 24.64
N GLN A 214 3.86 1.62 25.73
CA GLN A 214 3.72 3.04 26.06
C GLN A 214 4.84 3.90 25.48
N ASP A 215 6.06 3.36 25.35
CA ASP A 215 7.15 4.03 24.65
C ASP A 215 6.83 4.24 23.18
N ARG A 216 6.89 5.50 22.74
CA ARG A 216 6.48 5.90 21.39
C ARG A 216 7.31 5.25 20.29
N ASN A 217 8.61 5.11 20.51
CA ASN A 217 9.53 4.59 19.51
C ASN A 217 9.41 3.06 19.41
N MET A 218 9.28 2.39 20.54
CA MET A 218 9.08 0.93 20.59
C MET A 218 7.70 0.55 20.04
N GLY A 219 6.65 1.29 20.38
CA GLY A 219 5.31 1.07 19.82
C GLY A 219 5.30 1.26 18.30
N ALA A 220 5.90 2.34 17.80
CA ALA A 220 6.05 2.55 16.37
C ALA A 220 6.88 1.45 15.69
N ALA A 221 7.94 0.95 16.32
CA ALA A 221 8.73 -0.15 15.78
C ALA A 221 7.92 -1.46 15.71
N ALA A 222 7.13 -1.76 16.73
CA ALA A 222 6.25 -2.93 16.77
C ALA A 222 5.17 -2.85 15.68
N PHE A 223 4.44 -1.73 15.57
CA PHE A 223 3.48 -1.52 14.49
C PHE A 223 4.12 -1.57 13.11
N SER A 224 5.32 -1.01 12.95
CA SER A 224 6.07 -1.12 11.69
C SER A 224 6.36 -2.56 11.32
N HIS A 225 6.75 -3.40 12.29
CA HIS A 225 6.98 -4.81 12.07
C HIS A 225 5.70 -5.56 11.66
N ILE A 226 4.58 -5.28 12.36
CA ILE A 226 3.27 -5.86 12.04
C ILE A 226 2.86 -5.50 10.61
N CYS A 227 2.88 -4.22 10.24
CA CYS A 227 2.47 -3.81 8.91
C CYS A 227 3.35 -4.40 7.81
N LYS A 228 4.66 -4.54 8.04
CA LYS A 228 5.57 -5.21 7.08
C LYS A 228 5.15 -6.67 6.85
N ALA A 229 4.88 -7.41 7.92
CA ALA A 229 4.46 -8.80 7.82
C ALA A 229 3.06 -8.94 7.17
N LEU A 230 2.15 -8.00 7.42
CA LEU A 230 0.84 -7.97 6.73
C LEU A 230 1.00 -7.70 5.23
N ILE A 231 1.91 -6.82 4.82
CA ILE A 231 2.23 -6.57 3.41
C ILE A 231 2.83 -7.81 2.75
N GLU A 232 3.72 -8.52 3.45
CA GLU A 232 4.28 -9.79 2.97
C GLU A 232 3.21 -10.87 2.75
N LYS A 233 2.10 -10.82 3.51
CA LYS A 233 0.92 -11.68 3.33
C LYS A 233 -0.18 -11.06 2.45
N GLU A 234 0.07 -9.89 1.84
CA GLU A 234 -0.86 -9.16 0.97
C GLU A 234 -2.19 -8.74 1.64
N ASP A 235 -2.24 -8.68 2.98
CA ASP A 235 -3.41 -8.22 3.74
C ASP A 235 -3.38 -6.69 3.94
N PHE A 236 -3.49 -5.97 2.83
CA PHE A 236 -3.49 -4.51 2.80
C PHE A 236 -4.67 -3.89 3.56
N ALA A 237 -5.80 -4.59 3.65
CA ALA A 237 -6.96 -4.12 4.40
C ALA A 237 -6.65 -4.02 5.91
N LYS A 238 -6.00 -5.04 6.47
CA LYS A 238 -5.52 -4.98 7.86
C LYS A 238 -4.40 -3.96 8.05
N VAL A 239 -3.55 -3.71 7.05
CA VAL A 239 -2.55 -2.62 7.12
C VAL A 239 -3.23 -1.28 7.31
N THR A 240 -4.23 -0.96 6.49
CA THR A 240 -5.00 0.30 6.61
C THR A 240 -5.68 0.42 7.96
N ALA A 241 -6.38 -0.62 8.40
CA ALA A 241 -7.01 -0.64 9.72
C ALA A 241 -5.99 -0.43 10.85
N THR A 242 -4.80 -1.05 10.75
CA THR A 242 -3.72 -0.89 11.72
C THR A 242 -3.20 0.54 11.76
N LEU A 243 -3.00 1.17 10.58
CA LEU A 243 -2.53 2.56 10.48
C LEU A 243 -3.50 3.58 11.10
N GLN A 244 -4.81 3.29 11.08
CA GLN A 244 -5.83 4.15 11.70
C GLN A 244 -5.74 4.17 13.23
N HIS A 245 -5.24 3.10 13.85
CA HIS A 245 -5.10 3.01 15.30
C HIS A 245 -3.84 3.68 15.87
N ILE A 246 -2.95 4.17 15.00
CA ILE A 246 -1.64 4.69 15.40
C ILE A 246 -1.73 6.21 15.56
N PRO A 247 -1.32 6.78 16.70
CA PRO A 247 -1.28 8.23 16.88
C PRO A 247 -0.47 8.91 15.76
N LYS A 248 -0.96 10.04 15.23
CA LYS A 248 -0.31 10.78 14.12
C LYS A 248 1.19 11.01 14.33
N ALA A 249 1.60 11.32 15.56
CA ALA A 249 3.00 11.56 15.92
C ALA A 249 3.91 10.32 15.74
N GLN A 250 3.36 9.11 15.90
CA GLN A 250 4.08 7.84 15.71
C GLN A 250 3.93 7.31 14.29
N ARG A 251 2.82 7.65 13.64
CA ARG A 251 2.42 7.16 12.31
C ARG A 251 3.50 7.41 11.25
N ILE A 252 4.21 8.53 11.31
CA ILE A 252 5.32 8.85 10.40
C ILE A 252 6.37 7.72 10.38
N TYR A 253 6.78 7.19 11.54
CA TYR A 253 7.79 6.13 11.58
C TYR A 253 7.27 4.80 11.03
N VAL A 254 5.99 4.52 11.26
CA VAL A 254 5.33 3.30 10.77
C VAL A 254 5.15 3.36 9.25
N GLU A 255 4.68 4.48 8.73
CA GLU A 255 4.54 4.77 7.30
C GLU A 255 5.87 4.63 6.57
N ARG A 256 6.99 5.02 7.18
CA ARG A 256 8.33 4.79 6.60
C ARG A 256 8.64 3.30 6.43
N GLY A 257 8.24 2.46 7.38
CA GLY A 257 8.42 1.02 7.29
C GLY A 257 7.46 0.35 6.30
N VAL A 258 6.22 0.81 6.25
CA VAL A 258 5.22 0.43 5.25
C VAL A 258 5.73 0.74 3.85
N ALA A 259 6.17 1.98 3.61
CA ALA A 259 6.78 2.41 2.36
C ALA A 259 7.93 1.49 1.92
N ALA A 260 8.84 1.16 2.84
CA ALA A 260 9.98 0.29 2.55
C ALA A 260 9.55 -1.15 2.21
N ALA A 261 8.51 -1.69 2.87
CA ALA A 261 7.99 -3.02 2.56
C ALA A 261 7.29 -3.06 1.20
N ILE A 262 6.43 -2.08 0.91
CA ILE A 262 5.76 -1.95 -0.40
C ILE A 262 6.82 -1.79 -1.50
N GLU A 263 7.84 -0.94 -1.30
CA GLU A 263 8.94 -0.80 -2.27
C GLU A 263 9.75 -2.09 -2.44
N LYS A 264 10.11 -2.78 -1.34
CA LYS A 264 10.86 -4.04 -1.42
C LYS A 264 10.08 -5.06 -2.24
N ARG A 265 8.82 -5.29 -1.86
CA ARG A 265 7.97 -6.25 -2.56
C ARG A 265 7.77 -5.85 -4.03
N ALA A 266 7.65 -4.56 -4.34
CA ALA A 266 7.45 -4.09 -5.71
C ALA A 266 8.73 -4.25 -6.56
N ARG A 267 9.91 -4.23 -5.94
CA ARG A 267 11.19 -4.52 -6.60
C ARG A 267 11.39 -6.01 -6.86
N ASP A 268 10.94 -6.85 -5.94
CA ASP A 268 11.16 -8.31 -6.02
C ASP A 268 10.36 -8.95 -7.16
N ASN A 269 9.47 -8.19 -7.82
CA ASN A 269 8.83 -8.47 -9.11
C ASN A 269 8.12 -9.83 -9.24
N GLU A 270 7.94 -10.55 -8.12
CA GLU A 270 6.99 -11.65 -8.01
C GLU A 270 5.60 -11.11 -8.32
N ILE A 271 4.81 -11.90 -9.04
CA ILE A 271 3.45 -11.59 -9.48
C ILE A 271 2.61 -11.25 -8.25
N TRP A 272 2.59 -9.97 -7.87
CA TRP A 272 1.77 -9.43 -6.79
C TRP A 272 0.30 -9.68 -7.09
N GLY A 273 -0.48 -9.96 -6.04
CA GLY A 273 -1.94 -9.97 -6.08
C GLY A 273 -2.57 -8.59 -6.36
N ASP A 274 -3.72 -8.33 -5.74
CA ASP A 274 -4.55 -7.15 -5.96
C ASP A 274 -3.90 -5.85 -5.42
N PHE A 275 -3.09 -5.22 -6.26
CA PHE A 275 -2.41 -3.94 -6.03
C PHE A 275 -3.34 -2.76 -5.76
N THR A 276 -4.65 -2.87 -6.00
CA THR A 276 -5.60 -1.76 -5.83
C THR A 276 -5.53 -1.21 -4.40
N LYS A 277 -5.44 -2.10 -3.41
CA LYS A 277 -5.30 -1.73 -1.99
C LYS A 277 -3.90 -1.23 -1.65
N ALA A 278 -2.87 -1.69 -2.33
CA ALA A 278 -1.51 -1.19 -2.12
C ALA A 278 -1.37 0.28 -2.57
N ILE A 279 -2.06 0.67 -3.65
CA ILE A 279 -2.17 2.08 -4.07
C ILE A 279 -2.83 2.91 -2.96
N GLU A 280 -3.90 2.41 -2.35
CA GLU A 280 -4.60 3.09 -1.26
C GLU A 280 -3.69 3.29 -0.04
N VAL A 281 -3.01 2.23 0.41
CA VAL A 281 -2.03 2.30 1.51
C VAL A 281 -0.89 3.26 1.18
N ALA A 282 -0.38 3.25 -0.06
CA ALA A 282 0.66 4.17 -0.50
C ALA A 282 0.16 5.63 -0.54
N ASN A 283 -1.11 5.84 -0.88
CA ASN A 283 -1.73 7.16 -0.91
C ASN A 283 -1.86 7.78 0.49
N GLU A 284 -1.99 6.95 1.52
CA GLU A 284 -2.04 7.35 2.93
C GLU A 284 -0.69 7.75 3.55
N ILE A 285 0.43 7.55 2.83
CA ILE A 285 1.76 7.96 3.31
C ILE A 285 1.83 9.49 3.37
N SER A 286 2.16 10.02 4.55
CA SER A 286 2.18 11.46 4.82
C SER A 286 3.40 12.17 4.21
N ASP A 287 4.55 11.47 4.13
CA ASP A 287 5.78 12.02 3.55
C ASP A 287 5.67 12.03 2.00
N PRO A 288 5.63 13.21 1.36
CA PRO A 288 5.36 13.31 -0.08
C PRO A 288 6.47 12.69 -0.93
N LYS A 289 7.73 12.76 -0.48
CA LYS A 289 8.86 12.17 -1.21
C LYS A 289 8.79 10.65 -1.15
N LYS A 290 8.49 10.08 0.02
CA LYS A 290 8.32 8.62 0.17
C LYS A 290 7.09 8.13 -0.59
N LYS A 291 5.99 8.87 -0.51
CA LYS A 291 4.77 8.59 -1.29
C LYS A 291 5.09 8.54 -2.79
N SER A 292 5.80 9.54 -3.33
CA SER A 292 6.25 9.53 -4.72
C SER A 292 7.06 8.28 -5.07
N ILE A 293 8.04 7.91 -4.24
CA ILE A 293 8.90 6.74 -4.48
C ILE A 293 8.09 5.44 -4.49
N VAL A 294 7.21 5.25 -3.50
CA VAL A 294 6.40 4.03 -3.38
C VAL A 294 5.44 3.89 -4.54
N LEU A 295 4.71 4.96 -4.88
CA LEU A 295 3.78 4.96 -6.00
C LEU A 295 4.49 4.76 -7.34
N ALA A 296 5.68 5.33 -7.53
CA ALA A 296 6.52 5.08 -8.70
C ALA A 296 6.95 3.61 -8.81
N ARG A 297 7.26 2.95 -7.68
CA ARG A 297 7.61 1.52 -7.64
C ARG A 297 6.41 0.64 -7.97
N ILE A 298 5.23 0.96 -7.42
CA ILE A 298 3.97 0.29 -7.77
C ILE A 298 3.68 0.46 -9.27
N ALA A 299 3.79 1.67 -9.80
CA ALA A 299 3.62 1.94 -11.23
C ALA A 299 4.60 1.12 -12.09
N THR A 300 5.87 1.00 -11.66
CA THR A 300 6.88 0.17 -12.34
C THR A 300 6.44 -1.29 -12.43
N ALA A 301 5.90 -1.85 -11.34
CA ALA A 301 5.42 -3.23 -11.31
C ALA A 301 4.24 -3.44 -12.26
N PHE A 302 3.31 -2.48 -12.34
CA PHE A 302 2.23 -2.53 -13.33
C PHE A 302 2.74 -2.41 -14.76
N ILE A 303 3.70 -1.52 -15.05
CA ILE A 303 4.30 -1.40 -16.38
C ILE A 303 4.90 -2.75 -16.83
N ALA A 304 5.55 -3.47 -15.92
CA ALA A 304 6.06 -4.81 -16.21
C ALA A 304 4.91 -5.79 -16.53
N LYS A 305 3.81 -5.78 -15.76
CA LYS A 305 2.61 -6.59 -16.07
C LYS A 305 2.00 -6.23 -17.43
N ILE A 306 1.84 -4.94 -17.73
CA ILE A 306 1.35 -4.46 -19.03
C ILE A 306 2.22 -5.03 -20.16
N THR A 307 3.55 -5.01 -20.00
CA THR A 307 4.48 -5.56 -21.02
C THR A 307 4.22 -7.04 -21.27
N LEU A 308 4.01 -7.81 -20.20
CA LEU A 308 3.71 -9.25 -20.27
C LEU A 308 2.35 -9.52 -20.91
N ASP A 309 1.31 -8.79 -20.50
CA ASP A 309 -0.04 -8.98 -21.03
C ASP A 309 -0.13 -8.59 -22.51
N VAL A 310 0.55 -7.51 -22.91
CA VAL A 310 0.67 -7.11 -24.32
C VAL A 310 1.41 -8.19 -25.12
N ALA A 311 2.52 -8.73 -24.60
CA ALA A 311 3.25 -9.81 -25.26
C ALA A 311 2.44 -11.12 -25.36
N ALA A 312 1.51 -11.34 -24.43
CA ALA A 312 0.59 -12.48 -24.41
C ALA A 312 -0.73 -12.22 -25.16
N GLU A 313 -0.87 -11.08 -25.83
CA GLU A 313 -2.08 -10.65 -26.55
C GLU A 313 -3.36 -10.60 -25.67
N ASN A 314 -3.20 -10.41 -24.35
CA ASN A 314 -4.30 -10.31 -23.41
C ASN A 314 -4.72 -8.85 -23.20
N GLU A 315 -5.49 -8.31 -24.15
CA GLU A 315 -5.86 -6.90 -24.19
C GLU A 315 -6.66 -6.44 -22.96
N VAL A 316 -7.51 -7.30 -22.39
CA VAL A 316 -8.34 -6.96 -21.22
C VAL A 316 -7.47 -6.73 -19.99
N LEU A 317 -6.58 -7.68 -19.66
CA LEU A 317 -5.68 -7.55 -18.52
C LEU A 317 -4.67 -6.42 -18.72
N ALA A 318 -4.16 -6.25 -19.94
CA ALA A 318 -3.26 -5.17 -20.25
C ALA A 318 -3.91 -3.79 -20.00
N GLN A 319 -5.18 -3.61 -20.40
CA GLN A 319 -5.94 -2.39 -20.16
C GLN A 319 -6.24 -2.16 -18.67
N GLU A 320 -6.58 -3.21 -17.92
CA GLU A 320 -6.76 -3.13 -16.47
C GLU A 320 -5.48 -2.69 -15.77
N ASN A 321 -4.33 -3.28 -16.13
CA ASN A 321 -3.04 -2.92 -15.57
C ASN A 321 -2.60 -1.50 -15.98
N VAL A 322 -2.94 -1.02 -17.18
CA VAL A 322 -2.77 0.39 -17.57
C VAL A 322 -3.57 1.32 -16.64
N ASN A 323 -4.84 1.02 -16.40
CA ASN A 323 -5.69 1.86 -15.55
C ASN A 323 -5.14 1.95 -14.12
N LEU A 324 -4.65 0.83 -13.58
CA LEU A 324 -4.06 0.79 -12.25
C LEU A 324 -2.69 1.49 -12.19
N ALA A 325 -1.84 1.33 -13.22
CA ALA A 325 -0.58 2.06 -13.36
C ALA A 325 -0.83 3.57 -13.37
N LEU A 326 -1.79 4.03 -14.18
CA LEU A 326 -2.16 5.44 -14.26
C LEU A 326 -2.67 5.94 -12.90
N LYS A 327 -3.55 5.20 -12.22
CA LYS A 327 -4.01 5.55 -10.87
C LYS A 327 -2.84 5.76 -9.90
N ALA A 328 -1.87 4.85 -9.89
CA ALA A 328 -0.68 4.99 -9.05
C ALA A 328 0.15 6.24 -9.43
N VAL A 329 0.35 6.48 -10.73
CA VAL A 329 1.16 7.60 -11.23
C VAL A 329 0.51 8.95 -10.91
N TYR A 330 -0.80 9.12 -11.10
CA TYR A 330 -1.49 10.38 -10.80
C TYR A 330 -1.38 10.79 -9.33
N LEU A 331 -1.29 9.81 -8.43
CA LEU A 331 -1.14 10.06 -7.00
C LEU A 331 0.30 10.46 -6.60
N ILE A 332 1.28 10.43 -7.52
CA ILE A 332 2.67 10.83 -7.27
C ILE A 332 2.75 12.36 -7.10
N PRO A 333 3.11 12.87 -5.90
CA PRO A 333 3.25 14.31 -5.69
C PRO A 333 4.31 14.98 -6.57
N ASP A 334 5.43 14.30 -6.81
CA ASP A 334 6.54 14.79 -7.63
C ASP A 334 6.15 14.82 -9.13
N GLU A 335 6.00 16.01 -9.69
CA GLU A 335 5.58 16.23 -11.08
C GLU A 335 6.57 15.66 -12.10
N LYS A 336 7.88 15.80 -11.86
CA LYS A 336 8.90 15.31 -12.79
C LYS A 336 8.90 13.78 -12.84
N LEU A 337 8.78 13.12 -11.69
CA LEU A 337 8.62 11.67 -11.62
C LEU A 337 7.30 11.23 -12.26
N ARG A 338 6.21 11.95 -12.00
CA ARG A 338 4.89 11.68 -12.57
C ARG A 338 4.95 11.67 -14.10
N SER A 339 5.45 12.75 -14.72
CA SER A 339 5.55 12.87 -16.17
C SER A 339 6.38 11.76 -16.80
N ARG A 340 7.53 11.43 -16.20
CA ARG A 340 8.40 10.34 -16.69
C ARG A 340 7.71 8.96 -16.65
N PHE A 341 6.94 8.69 -15.60
CA PHE A 341 6.24 7.41 -15.49
C PHE A 341 5.03 7.32 -16.41
N LEU A 342 4.34 8.45 -16.63
CA LEU A 342 3.32 8.53 -17.65
C LEU A 342 3.90 8.19 -19.03
N GLU A 343 5.02 8.81 -19.43
CA GLU A 343 5.75 8.48 -20.67
C GLU A 343 6.07 6.99 -20.78
N ARG A 344 6.55 6.38 -19.70
CA ARG A 344 6.91 4.96 -19.71
C ARG A 344 5.72 4.01 -19.83
N ILE A 345 4.56 4.35 -19.24
CA ILE A 345 3.32 3.59 -19.47
C ILE A 345 2.93 3.70 -20.95
N TRP A 346 3.09 4.89 -21.54
CA TRP A 346 2.74 5.17 -22.93
C TRP A 346 3.65 4.48 -23.95
N GLU A 347 4.94 4.29 -23.64
CA GLU A 347 5.89 3.53 -24.48
C GLU A 347 5.54 2.03 -24.56
N VAL A 348 5.11 1.45 -23.45
CA VAL A 348 4.87 0.00 -23.33
C VAL A 348 3.53 -0.42 -23.94
N TYR A 349 2.50 0.42 -23.83
CA TYR A 349 1.14 0.10 -24.29
C TYR A 349 0.83 0.64 -25.70
N ALA A 350 1.85 0.82 -26.53
CA ALA A 350 1.81 1.57 -27.79
C ALA A 350 0.71 1.22 -28.84
N PRO A 351 0.16 -0.02 -28.99
CA PRO A 351 -0.84 -0.25 -30.04
C PRO A 351 -2.19 0.48 -29.82
N ASN A 352 -2.45 1.07 -28.65
CA ASN A 352 -3.73 1.72 -28.32
C ASN A 352 -3.60 3.18 -27.83
N GLN A 353 -2.54 3.91 -28.21
CA GLN A 353 -2.27 5.29 -27.74
C GLN A 353 -3.51 6.20 -27.72
N ASN A 354 -4.33 6.19 -28.77
CA ASN A 354 -5.53 7.01 -28.88
C ASN A 354 -6.55 6.75 -27.75
N ARG A 355 -6.79 5.49 -27.38
CA ARG A 355 -7.74 5.12 -26.32
C ARG A 355 -7.21 5.51 -24.93
N VAL A 356 -5.90 5.40 -24.70
CA VAL A 356 -5.28 5.81 -23.44
C VAL A 356 -5.37 7.32 -23.24
N TRP A 357 -5.01 8.11 -24.26
CA TRP A 357 -5.17 9.57 -24.23
C TRP A 357 -6.63 9.98 -24.03
N SER A 358 -7.57 9.27 -24.63
CA SER A 358 -9.01 9.49 -24.44
C SER A 358 -9.47 9.23 -23.00
N ASN A 359 -9.06 8.10 -22.42
CA ASN A 359 -9.36 7.77 -21.03
C ASN A 359 -8.74 8.75 -20.05
N LEU A 360 -7.48 9.13 -20.27
CA LEU A 360 -6.81 10.13 -19.44
C LEU A 360 -7.50 11.48 -19.52
N SER A 361 -7.76 11.97 -20.73
CA SER A 361 -8.49 13.21 -20.94
C SER A 361 -9.81 13.21 -20.17
N ARG A 362 -10.57 12.11 -20.25
CA ARG A 362 -11.82 11.93 -19.49
C ARG A 362 -11.61 12.01 -17.97
N THR A 363 -10.62 11.32 -17.42
CA THR A 363 -10.34 11.34 -15.96
C THR A 363 -9.98 12.74 -15.48
N LEU A 364 -9.08 13.43 -16.18
CA LEU A 364 -8.68 14.80 -15.84
C LEU A 364 -9.88 15.77 -15.88
N ALA A 365 -10.80 15.59 -16.83
CA ALA A 365 -12.02 16.40 -16.91
C ALA A 365 -12.96 16.15 -15.71
N LEU A 366 -13.09 14.91 -15.24
CA LEU A 366 -13.88 14.58 -14.05
C LEU A 366 -13.28 15.18 -12.76
N GLU A 367 -11.95 15.29 -12.71
CA GLU A 367 -11.22 15.92 -11.61
C GLU A 367 -11.22 17.46 -11.68
N GLY A 368 -11.71 18.05 -12.79
CA GLY A 368 -11.78 19.50 -13.00
C GLY A 368 -10.50 20.12 -13.60
N GLU A 369 -9.52 19.31 -13.97
CA GLU A 369 -8.25 19.71 -14.59
C GLU A 369 -8.42 19.88 -16.11
N PHE A 370 -9.30 20.80 -16.52
CA PHE A 370 -9.77 20.91 -17.90
C PHE A 370 -8.68 21.27 -18.92
N ASP A 371 -7.75 22.17 -18.58
CA ASP A 371 -6.69 22.58 -19.52
C ASP A 371 -5.76 21.40 -19.87
N LYS A 372 -5.37 20.62 -18.87
CA LYS A 372 -4.60 19.38 -19.04
C LYS A 372 -5.42 18.35 -19.82
N SER A 373 -6.70 18.20 -19.49
CA SER A 373 -7.59 17.29 -20.20
C SER A 373 -7.68 17.59 -21.71
N ILE A 374 -7.78 18.87 -22.07
CA ILE A 374 -7.79 19.36 -23.46
C ILE A 374 -6.46 19.07 -24.14
N GLU A 375 -5.34 19.32 -23.46
CA GLU A 375 -4.00 19.00 -23.98
C GLU A 375 -3.88 17.51 -24.34
N MET A 376 -4.38 16.62 -23.47
CA MET A 376 -4.34 15.18 -23.73
C MET A 376 -5.24 14.78 -24.90
N ALA A 377 -6.43 15.37 -25.03
CA ALA A 377 -7.32 15.10 -26.17
C ALA A 377 -6.72 15.54 -27.52
N LYS A 378 -5.93 16.63 -27.53
CA LYS A 378 -5.20 17.10 -28.73
C LYS A 378 -4.10 16.14 -29.19
N ARG A 379 -3.61 15.26 -28.32
CA ARG A 379 -2.57 14.27 -28.64
C ARG A 379 -3.14 13.01 -29.32
N ILE A 380 -4.45 12.84 -29.35
CA ILE A 380 -5.13 11.71 -30.00
C ILE A 380 -5.09 11.90 -31.52
N GLN A 381 -4.49 10.95 -32.24
CA GLN A 381 -4.38 11.00 -33.70
C GLN A 381 -5.65 10.49 -34.40
N ASP A 382 -6.34 9.51 -33.81
CA ASP A 382 -7.61 9.00 -34.35
C ASP A 382 -8.71 10.06 -34.16
N PRO A 383 -9.32 10.58 -35.25
CA PRO A 383 -10.29 11.66 -35.16
C PRO A 383 -11.56 11.30 -34.39
N ASP A 384 -12.01 10.04 -34.46
CA ASP A 384 -13.24 9.60 -33.81
C ASP A 384 -13.03 9.43 -32.30
N ILE A 385 -11.88 8.88 -31.90
CA ILE A 385 -11.48 8.78 -30.50
C ILE A 385 -11.21 10.16 -29.89
N SER A 386 -10.60 11.07 -30.67
CA SER A 386 -10.37 12.46 -30.26
C SER A 386 -11.68 13.21 -30.06
N ALA A 387 -12.62 13.07 -31.00
CA ALA A 387 -13.95 13.65 -30.89
C ALA A 387 -14.71 13.11 -29.66
N ALA A 388 -14.59 11.81 -29.39
CA ALA A 388 -15.17 11.21 -28.18
C ALA A 388 -14.57 11.80 -26.90
N ALA A 389 -13.24 11.96 -26.85
CA ALA A 389 -12.56 12.57 -25.70
C ALA A 389 -13.04 14.01 -25.46
N PHE A 390 -12.99 14.88 -26.48
CA PHE A 390 -13.49 16.25 -26.36
C PHE A 390 -14.98 16.33 -25.99
N SER A 391 -15.81 15.42 -26.49
CA SER A 391 -17.22 15.32 -26.11
C SER A 391 -17.40 15.05 -24.61
N HIS A 392 -16.55 14.20 -24.02
CA HIS A 392 -16.54 13.98 -22.58
C HIS A 392 -16.12 15.22 -21.79
N ILE A 393 -15.08 15.94 -22.23
CA ILE A 393 -14.64 17.20 -21.60
C ILE A 393 -15.79 18.23 -21.62
N CYS A 394 -16.43 18.40 -22.77
CA CYS A 394 -17.54 19.34 -22.93
C CYS A 394 -18.69 19.02 -21.97
N ARG A 395 -19.04 17.73 -21.79
CA ARG A 395 -20.07 17.33 -20.83
C ARG A 395 -19.69 17.65 -19.38
N ALA A 396 -18.44 17.38 -18.99
CA ALA A 396 -17.97 17.70 -17.65
C ALA A 396 -17.98 19.22 -17.39
N LEU A 397 -17.62 20.05 -18.37
CA LEU A 397 -17.72 21.51 -18.30
C LEU A 397 -19.19 21.99 -18.16
N ILE A 398 -20.12 21.38 -18.91
CA ILE A 398 -21.56 21.67 -18.82
C ILE A 398 -22.13 21.32 -17.44
N GLU A 399 -21.68 20.23 -16.83
CA GLU A 399 -22.06 19.87 -15.45
C GLU A 399 -21.56 20.87 -14.41
N LYS A 400 -20.49 21.61 -14.71
CA LYS A 400 -19.97 22.73 -13.91
C LYS A 400 -20.55 24.09 -14.32
N GLU A 401 -21.54 24.12 -15.22
CA GLU A 401 -22.17 25.33 -15.77
C GLU A 401 -21.18 26.24 -16.54
N GLU A 402 -20.03 25.70 -16.99
CA GLU A 402 -19.01 26.42 -17.78
C GLU A 402 -19.29 26.33 -19.29
N PHE A 403 -20.49 26.76 -19.72
CA PHE A 403 -20.99 26.56 -21.09
C PHE A 403 -20.07 27.17 -22.17
N ALA A 404 -19.59 28.40 -21.97
CA ALA A 404 -18.71 29.07 -22.93
C ALA A 404 -17.40 28.30 -23.18
N LYS A 405 -16.80 27.72 -22.12
CA LYS A 405 -15.60 26.89 -22.25
C LYS A 405 -15.92 25.57 -22.93
N ALA A 406 -17.08 24.96 -22.68
CA ALA A 406 -17.51 23.76 -23.39
C ALA A 406 -17.63 24.01 -24.90
N ILE A 407 -18.24 25.14 -25.29
CA ILE A 407 -18.37 25.53 -26.70
C ILE A 407 -17.01 25.81 -27.33
N ALA A 408 -16.12 26.51 -26.62
CA ALA A 408 -14.74 26.74 -27.08
C ALA A 408 -13.98 25.42 -27.27
N THR A 409 -14.13 24.47 -26.34
CA THR A 409 -13.49 23.15 -26.41
C THR A 409 -13.99 22.34 -27.60
N MET A 410 -15.28 22.41 -27.91
CA MET A 410 -15.87 21.78 -29.10
C MET A 410 -15.23 22.28 -30.41
N GLN A 411 -14.65 23.49 -30.42
CA GLN A 411 -13.95 24.01 -31.59
C GLN A 411 -12.67 23.23 -31.95
N HIS A 412 -12.14 22.41 -31.03
CA HIS A 412 -11.01 21.52 -31.31
C HIS A 412 -11.42 20.24 -32.06
N ILE A 413 -12.73 19.93 -32.15
CA ILE A 413 -13.23 18.74 -32.84
C ILE A 413 -13.29 19.00 -34.35
N PRO A 414 -12.79 18.08 -35.20
CA PRO A 414 -12.91 18.20 -36.64
C PRO A 414 -14.37 18.33 -37.10
N LYS A 415 -14.60 19.07 -38.19
CA LYS A 415 -15.94 19.47 -38.64
C LYS A 415 -16.87 18.28 -38.91
N ALA A 416 -16.33 17.15 -39.39
CA ALA A 416 -17.11 15.95 -39.71
C ALA A 416 -17.74 15.32 -38.46
N GLN A 417 -16.99 15.20 -37.36
CA GLN A 417 -17.47 14.64 -36.09
C GLN A 417 -18.23 15.67 -35.26
N ARG A 418 -17.95 16.97 -35.42
CA ARG A 418 -18.55 18.06 -34.64
C ARG A 418 -20.07 18.05 -34.68
N ILE A 419 -20.70 17.73 -35.82
CA ILE A 419 -22.16 17.74 -35.97
C ILE A 419 -22.85 16.81 -34.95
N PHE A 420 -22.26 15.63 -34.70
CA PHE A 420 -22.81 14.68 -33.73
C PHE A 420 -22.57 15.15 -32.29
N VAL A 421 -21.37 15.68 -32.01
CA VAL A 421 -21.00 16.18 -30.69
C VAL A 421 -21.83 17.41 -30.31
N GLU A 422 -22.07 18.32 -31.24
CA GLU A 422 -22.89 19.53 -31.07
C GLU A 422 -24.34 19.18 -30.69
N LYS A 423 -24.93 18.17 -31.33
CA LYS A 423 -26.26 17.66 -30.94
C LYS A 423 -26.25 17.10 -29.51
N GLY A 424 -25.20 16.38 -29.13
CA GLY A 424 -25.04 15.82 -27.79
C GLY A 424 -24.85 16.89 -26.71
N ILE A 425 -24.04 17.92 -26.99
CA ILE A 425 -23.80 19.08 -26.11
C ILE A 425 -25.09 19.89 -25.97
N SER A 426 -25.78 20.17 -27.07
CA SER A 426 -27.05 20.90 -27.05
C SER A 426 -28.09 20.18 -26.20
N ALA A 427 -28.18 18.85 -26.29
CA ALA A 427 -29.05 18.05 -25.43
C ALA A 427 -28.64 18.10 -23.95
N ALA A 428 -27.35 18.14 -23.65
CA ALA A 428 -26.85 18.25 -22.28
C ALA A 428 -27.16 19.62 -21.66
N ILE A 429 -26.98 20.70 -22.41
CA ILE A 429 -27.34 22.06 -21.97
C ILE A 429 -28.86 22.17 -21.78
N GLU A 430 -29.66 21.63 -22.69
CA GLU A 430 -31.13 21.58 -22.59
C GLU A 430 -31.59 20.84 -21.31
N LYS A 431 -30.85 19.82 -20.87
CA LYS A 431 -31.10 19.14 -19.58
C LYS A 431 -30.83 20.07 -18.39
N GLN A 432 -29.79 20.90 -18.44
CA GLN A 432 -29.54 21.92 -17.40
C GLN A 432 -30.63 23.00 -17.41
N VAL A 433 -31.08 23.45 -18.59
CA VAL A 433 -32.24 24.36 -18.71
C VAL A 433 -33.46 23.80 -17.99
N HIS A 434 -33.78 22.53 -18.24
CA HIS A 434 -34.91 21.88 -17.57
C HIS A 434 -34.72 21.76 -16.06
N LYS A 435 -33.50 21.48 -15.60
CA LYS A 435 -33.16 21.44 -14.17
C LYS A 435 -33.40 22.79 -13.50
N HIS A 436 -32.94 23.89 -14.11
CA HIS A 436 -33.16 25.25 -13.60
C HIS A 436 -34.64 25.66 -13.66
N GLU A 437 -35.35 25.25 -14.71
CA GLU A 437 -36.80 25.47 -14.84
C GLU A 437 -37.58 24.80 -13.69
N ILE A 438 -37.25 23.56 -13.34
CA ILE A 438 -37.87 22.83 -12.21
C ILE A 438 -37.50 23.47 -10.87
N SER A 439 -36.25 23.92 -10.70
CA SER A 439 -35.82 24.57 -9.46
C SER A 439 -36.35 26.00 -9.29
N GLY A 440 -37.04 26.54 -10.31
CA GLY A 440 -37.55 27.90 -10.32
C GLY A 440 -36.50 28.98 -10.60
N ASP A 441 -35.28 28.60 -10.97
CA ASP A 441 -34.21 29.54 -11.32
C ASP A 441 -34.31 29.92 -12.81
N PHE A 442 -35.35 30.68 -13.11
CA PHE A 442 -35.74 31.01 -14.48
C PHE A 442 -34.72 31.89 -15.21
N THR A 443 -33.98 32.72 -14.49
CA THR A 443 -32.92 33.54 -15.05
C THR A 443 -31.80 32.66 -15.59
N LYS A 444 -31.32 31.69 -14.80
CA LYS A 444 -30.32 30.71 -15.27
C LYS A 444 -30.86 29.80 -16.35
N ALA A 445 -32.14 29.43 -16.31
CA ALA A 445 -32.76 28.63 -17.37
C ALA A 445 -32.70 29.35 -18.73
N VAL A 446 -33.01 30.65 -18.77
CA VAL A 446 -32.93 31.47 -20.00
C VAL A 446 -31.47 31.64 -20.46
N GLU A 447 -30.54 31.86 -19.53
CA GLU A 447 -29.11 31.98 -19.84
C GLU A 447 -28.54 30.69 -20.42
N ALA A 448 -28.78 29.54 -19.77
CA ALA A 448 -28.37 28.24 -20.29
C ALA A 448 -29.01 27.95 -21.66
N ALA A 449 -30.28 28.30 -21.86
CA ALA A 449 -30.96 28.09 -23.15
C ALA A 449 -30.33 28.95 -24.27
N ASN A 450 -29.82 30.13 -23.94
CA ASN A 450 -29.14 31.00 -24.89
C ASN A 450 -27.80 30.42 -25.37
N GLU A 451 -27.12 29.66 -24.53
CA GLU A 451 -25.83 29.02 -24.84
C GLU A 451 -25.96 27.75 -25.70
N ILE A 452 -27.19 27.29 -26.01
CA ILE A 452 -27.40 26.11 -26.85
C ILE A 452 -26.86 26.39 -28.28
N PRO A 453 -25.86 25.62 -28.77
CA PRO A 453 -25.28 25.85 -30.10
C PRO A 453 -26.25 25.53 -31.25
N ASP A 454 -26.99 24.42 -31.14
CA ASP A 454 -27.95 24.01 -32.16
C ASP A 454 -29.14 24.97 -32.20
N SER A 455 -29.27 25.73 -33.28
CA SER A 455 -30.27 26.80 -33.43
C SER A 455 -31.71 26.32 -33.28
N LYS A 456 -32.00 25.08 -33.71
CA LYS A 456 -33.33 24.48 -33.61
C LYS A 456 -33.66 24.13 -32.16
N ARG A 457 -32.76 23.45 -31.45
CA ARG A 457 -32.90 23.14 -30.02
C ARG A 457 -32.94 24.41 -29.17
N LYS A 458 -32.11 25.40 -29.49
CA LYS A 458 -32.15 26.73 -28.86
C LYS A 458 -33.53 27.37 -28.99
N SER A 459 -34.06 27.42 -30.22
CA SER A 459 -35.40 27.95 -30.49
C SER A 459 -36.48 27.19 -29.69
N MET A 460 -36.40 25.86 -29.64
CA MET A 460 -37.35 25.02 -28.91
C MET A 460 -37.27 25.22 -27.39
N ALA A 461 -36.06 25.26 -26.81
CA ALA A 461 -35.86 25.47 -25.38
C ALA A 461 -36.37 26.85 -24.94
N LEU A 462 -36.03 27.91 -25.68
CA LEU A 462 -36.50 29.27 -25.42
C LEU A 462 -38.02 29.41 -25.62
N ALA A 463 -38.60 28.78 -26.64
CA ALA A 463 -40.05 28.73 -26.84
C ALA A 463 -40.77 28.01 -25.69
N ARG A 464 -40.19 26.92 -25.16
CA ARG A 464 -40.72 26.22 -23.99
C ARG A 464 -40.74 27.14 -22.78
N LEU A 465 -39.62 27.79 -22.46
CA LEU A 465 -39.53 28.75 -21.37
C LEU A 465 -40.53 29.91 -21.54
N ALA A 466 -40.62 30.50 -22.73
CA ALA A 466 -41.60 31.54 -23.03
C ALA A 466 -43.04 31.07 -22.78
N THR A 467 -43.36 29.82 -23.13
CA THR A 467 -44.68 29.22 -22.84
C THR A 467 -44.92 29.10 -21.33
N THR A 468 -43.92 28.64 -20.57
CA THR A 468 -43.96 28.54 -19.12
C THR A 468 -44.22 29.91 -18.48
N PHE A 469 -43.51 30.96 -18.92
CA PHE A 469 -43.73 32.32 -18.42
C PHE A 469 -45.11 32.87 -18.78
N ILE A 470 -45.59 32.66 -20.01
CA ILE A 470 -46.94 33.08 -20.41
C ILE A 470 -48.02 32.42 -19.54
N ALA A 471 -47.85 31.14 -19.20
CA ALA A 471 -48.75 30.45 -18.29
C ALA A 471 -48.71 31.07 -16.88
N LYS A 472 -47.51 31.41 -16.39
CA LYS A 472 -47.35 32.11 -15.10
C LYS A 472 -47.98 33.50 -15.08
N ILE A 473 -47.80 34.31 -16.14
CA ILE A 473 -48.44 35.63 -16.26
C ILE A 473 -49.97 35.53 -16.15
N LYS A 474 -50.57 34.47 -16.69
CA LYS A 474 -52.02 34.23 -16.57
C LYS A 474 -52.46 33.91 -15.14
N LEU A 475 -51.61 33.22 -14.37
CA LEU A 475 -51.89 32.83 -12.99
C LEU A 475 -51.62 34.00 -12.02
N ASP A 476 -50.53 34.73 -12.23
CA ASP A 476 -50.03 35.79 -11.36
C ASP A 476 -50.66 37.16 -11.67
N GLY A 477 -51.55 37.25 -12.66
CA GLY A 477 -52.16 38.50 -13.09
C GLY A 477 -53.15 39.13 -12.10
N THR A 478 -53.28 38.68 -10.86
CA THR A 478 -54.12 39.35 -9.87
C THR A 478 -53.48 40.69 -9.44
N PRO A 479 -54.26 41.70 -9.01
CA PRO A 479 -53.71 42.99 -8.55
C PRO A 479 -52.66 42.86 -7.43
N GLU A 480 -52.72 41.77 -6.67
CA GLU A 480 -51.83 41.48 -5.53
C GLU A 480 -50.45 40.96 -5.97
N ASN A 481 -50.29 40.49 -7.22
CA ASN A 481 -49.07 39.87 -7.74
C ASN A 481 -48.47 40.61 -8.95
N GLU A 482 -48.80 41.89 -9.13
CA GLU A 482 -48.42 42.71 -10.29
C GLU A 482 -46.89 42.75 -10.54
N VAL A 483 -46.09 42.79 -9.48
CA VAL A 483 -44.62 42.74 -9.55
C VAL A 483 -44.13 41.42 -10.17
N LEU A 484 -44.68 40.29 -9.72
CA LEU A 484 -44.32 38.96 -10.21
C LEU A 484 -44.80 38.76 -11.66
N ALA A 485 -45.98 39.28 -12.01
CA ALA A 485 -46.46 39.30 -13.38
C ALA A 485 -45.51 40.08 -14.30
N GLN A 486 -45.01 41.25 -13.86
CA GLN A 486 -44.06 42.05 -14.61
C GLN A 486 -42.70 41.36 -14.79
N GLU A 487 -42.19 40.70 -13.75
CA GLU A 487 -40.97 39.90 -13.84
C GLU A 487 -41.12 38.75 -14.85
N ASN A 488 -42.23 38.03 -14.81
CA ASN A 488 -42.52 36.96 -15.78
C ASN A 488 -42.66 37.50 -17.21
N VAL A 489 -43.24 38.69 -17.41
CA VAL A 489 -43.27 39.37 -18.72
C VAL A 489 -41.86 39.68 -19.20
N ASN A 490 -40.99 40.23 -18.33
CA ASN A 490 -39.62 40.55 -18.69
C ASN A 490 -38.81 39.29 -19.06
N LEU A 491 -38.98 38.20 -18.31
CA LEU A 491 -38.36 36.91 -18.62
C LEU A 491 -38.91 36.28 -19.90
N ALA A 492 -40.22 36.37 -20.13
CA ALA A 492 -40.86 35.92 -21.37
C ALA A 492 -40.30 36.67 -22.58
N LEU A 493 -40.21 38.01 -22.49
CA LEU A 493 -39.63 38.84 -23.54
C LEU A 493 -38.16 38.50 -23.76
N LYS A 494 -37.36 38.38 -22.69
CA LYS A 494 -35.93 37.98 -22.77
C LYS A 494 -35.79 36.65 -23.51
N ALA A 495 -36.57 35.63 -23.13
CA ALA A 495 -36.55 34.33 -23.79
C ALA A 495 -36.94 34.42 -25.27
N VAL A 496 -38.01 35.16 -25.59
CA VAL A 496 -38.52 35.30 -26.97
C VAL A 496 -37.55 36.05 -27.86
N TYR A 497 -36.96 37.15 -27.41
CA TYR A 497 -35.99 37.91 -28.21
C TYR A 497 -34.73 37.11 -28.55
N LEU A 498 -34.40 36.09 -27.74
CA LEU A 498 -33.27 35.21 -28.00
C LEU A 498 -33.60 34.06 -28.96
N ILE A 499 -34.86 33.88 -29.39
CA ILE A 499 -35.28 32.84 -30.35
C ILE A 499 -34.73 33.16 -31.74
N PRO A 500 -33.85 32.31 -32.32
CA PRO A 500 -33.34 32.51 -33.66
C PRO A 500 -34.43 32.49 -34.74
N ASP A 501 -35.39 31.58 -34.65
CA ASP A 501 -36.51 31.46 -35.61
C ASP A 501 -37.47 32.66 -35.52
N GLU A 502 -37.50 33.47 -36.57
CA GLU A 502 -38.31 34.70 -36.65
C GLU A 502 -39.82 34.44 -36.63
N LYS A 503 -40.29 33.34 -37.23
CA LYS A 503 -41.70 32.98 -37.24
C LYS A 503 -42.16 32.57 -35.84
N LEU A 504 -41.36 31.78 -35.14
CA LEU A 504 -41.62 31.43 -33.74
C LEU A 504 -41.56 32.68 -32.85
N ARG A 505 -40.55 33.52 -33.01
CA ARG A 505 -40.39 34.76 -32.25
C ARG A 505 -41.62 35.66 -32.36
N SER A 506 -42.05 35.96 -33.59
CA SER A 506 -43.22 36.82 -33.86
C SER A 506 -44.51 36.26 -33.25
N ARG A 507 -44.71 34.94 -33.34
CA ARG A 507 -45.88 34.27 -32.73
C ARG A 507 -45.89 34.41 -31.21
N PHE A 508 -44.76 34.24 -30.55
CA PHE A 508 -44.67 34.37 -29.10
C PHE A 508 -44.81 35.81 -28.63
N LEU A 509 -44.26 36.80 -29.34
CA LEU A 509 -44.48 38.22 -29.05
C LEU A 509 -45.97 38.59 -29.08
N ALA A 510 -46.69 38.15 -30.13
CA ALA A 510 -48.14 38.36 -30.24
C ALA A 510 -48.89 37.71 -29.06
N ARG A 511 -48.46 36.53 -28.62
CA ARG A 511 -49.07 35.80 -27.50
C ARG A 511 -48.82 36.47 -26.15
N ILE A 512 -47.63 37.02 -25.91
CA ILE A 512 -47.33 37.83 -24.73
C ILE A 512 -48.23 39.08 -24.72
N TRP A 513 -48.32 39.78 -25.86
CA TRP A 513 -49.18 40.95 -26.01
C TRP A 513 -50.65 40.63 -25.70
N GLN A 514 -51.20 39.55 -26.26
CA GLN A 514 -52.58 39.14 -26.01
C GLN A 514 -52.90 38.85 -24.53
N VAL A 515 -51.91 38.38 -23.77
CA VAL A 515 -52.10 38.01 -22.36
C VAL A 515 -51.90 39.20 -21.42
N TYR A 516 -51.01 40.13 -21.76
CA TYR A 516 -50.67 41.27 -20.92
C TYR A 516 -51.44 42.56 -21.25
N ALA A 517 -51.71 42.83 -22.53
CA ALA A 517 -52.46 44.01 -22.98
C ALA A 517 -53.91 44.15 -22.47
N PRO A 518 -54.65 43.10 -22.03
CA PRO A 518 -56.03 43.27 -21.57
C PRO A 518 -56.20 44.06 -20.25
N LYS A 519 -55.13 44.54 -19.62
CA LYS A 519 -55.21 45.24 -18.31
C LYS A 519 -54.72 46.68 -18.30
N SER A 520 -54.09 47.17 -19.37
CA SER A 520 -53.62 48.57 -19.42
C SER A 520 -54.68 49.56 -19.91
N LYS A 521 -55.88 49.11 -20.27
CA LYS A 521 -57.06 49.95 -20.52
C LYS A 521 -58.37 49.21 -20.19
N LEU A 522 -58.83 49.40 -18.96
CA LEU A 522 -60.21 49.75 -18.64
C LEU A 522 -60.19 50.71 -17.46
#